data_AF-A0A2T4JQV9-F1
#
_entry.id   AF-A0A2T4JQV9-F1
#
_cell.length_a   1.000
_cell.length_b   1.000
_cell.length_c   1.000
_cell.angle_alpha   90.00
_cell.angle_beta   90.00
_cell.angle_gamma   90.00
#
_symmetry.space_group_name_H-M   'P 1'
#
loop_
_entity.id
_entity.type
_entity.pdbx_description
1 polymer ?
#
loop_
_entity_poly.entity_id
_entity_poly.type
_entity_poly.pdbx_seq_one_letter_code
_entity_poly.pdbx_strand_id
1 'polypeptide(L)'
;VVERAPDSGLVVDVSEALVAVLAAGGGIGIAATFLARPHVERGALVPVLADFAVERHNVTALWPESRRANPAVRACLDFLQEVFGKDAQE
;
A
#
# COMPACT_ATOMS: atom_id res chain seq x y z
N VAL A 1 -16.98 8.45 -15.60
CA VAL A 1 -16.73 8.90 -14.20
C VAL A 1 -15.87 10.14 -14.27
N VAL A 2 -16.27 11.24 -13.63
CA VAL A 2 -15.44 12.46 -13.53
C VAL A 2 -14.69 12.38 -12.21
N GLU A 3 -13.37 12.24 -12.25
CA GLU A 3 -12.52 12.33 -11.07
C GLU A 3 -12.23 13.80 -10.78
N ARG A 4 -12.52 14.24 -9.56
CA ARG A 4 -12.18 15.58 -9.06
C ARG A 4 -11.36 15.41 -7.80
N ALA A 5 -10.07 15.73 -7.90
CA ALA A 5 -9.24 15.90 -6.72
C ALA A 5 -9.45 17.33 -6.18
N PRO A 6 -9.61 17.51 -4.85
CA PRO A 6 -9.57 18.84 -4.25
C PRO A 6 -8.16 19.43 -4.39
N ASP A 7 -8.06 20.76 -4.31
CA ASP A 7 -6.75 21.42 -4.21
C ASP A 7 -6.03 20.92 -2.95
N SER A 8 -4.80 20.42 -3.13
CA SER A 8 -3.99 19.85 -2.07
C SER A 8 -3.02 20.88 -1.48
N GLY A 9 -2.99 21.03 -0.16
CA GLY A 9 -2.02 21.90 0.53
C GLY A 9 -0.58 21.36 0.54
N LEU A 10 -0.40 20.05 0.28
CA LEU A 10 0.89 19.40 0.15
C LEU A 10 0.78 18.24 -0.86
N VAL A 11 1.80 18.06 -1.69
CA VAL A 11 1.96 16.92 -2.58
C VAL A 11 3.29 16.24 -2.30
N VAL A 12 3.27 14.92 -2.18
CA VAL A 12 4.46 14.08 -2.01
C VAL A 12 4.39 12.90 -2.97
N ASP A 13 5.53 12.43 -3.45
CA ASP A 13 5.66 11.31 -4.38
C ASP A 13 6.18 10.02 -3.71
N VAL A 14 6.35 10.05 -2.39
CA VAL A 14 6.82 8.91 -1.58
C VAL A 14 5.76 8.53 -0.54
N SER A 15 5.35 7.26 -0.52
CA SER A 15 4.27 6.78 0.35
C SER A 15 4.59 6.90 1.85
N GLU A 16 5.86 6.71 2.25
CA GLU A 16 6.27 6.86 3.64
C GLU A 16 6.17 8.33 4.11
N ALA A 17 6.57 9.27 3.25
CA ALA A 17 6.42 10.69 3.53
C ALA A 17 4.94 11.09 3.69
N LEU A 18 4.05 10.52 2.87
CA LEU A 18 2.60 10.74 3.00
C LEU A 18 2.11 10.33 4.40
N VAL A 19 2.44 9.10 4.83
CA VAL A 19 1.98 8.60 6.15
C VAL A 19 2.56 9.44 7.29
N ALA A 20 3.82 9.87 7.19
CA ALA A 20 4.44 10.74 8.18
C ALA A 20 3.73 12.11 8.28
N VAL A 21 3.39 12.72 7.15
CA VAL A 21 2.62 13.98 7.11
C VAL A 21 1.24 13.81 7.73
N LEU A 22 0.54 12.72 7.40
CA LEU A 22 -0.79 12.45 7.95
C LEU A 22 -0.72 12.27 9.48
N ALA A 23 0.26 11.50 9.97
CA ALA A 23 0.46 11.28 11.40
C ALA A 23 0.86 12.56 12.16
N ALA A 24 1.45 13.54 11.46
CA ALA A 24 1.78 14.85 12.01
C ALA A 24 0.61 15.86 11.94
N GLY A 25 -0.59 15.44 11.50
CA GLY A 25 -1.76 16.31 11.40
C GLY A 25 -1.85 17.12 10.11
N GLY A 26 -1.16 16.71 9.04
CA GLY A 26 -1.17 17.38 7.73
C GLY A 26 -2.48 17.27 6.93
N GLY A 27 -3.54 16.66 7.49
CA GLY A 27 -4.87 16.58 6.88
C GLY A 27 -5.34 15.14 6.62
N ILE A 28 -6.16 14.97 5.58
CA ILE A 28 -6.72 13.68 5.15
C ILE A 28 -6.00 13.23 3.89
N GLY A 29 -5.64 11.94 3.81
CA GLY A 29 -5.01 11.35 2.64
C GLY A 29 -5.34 9.87 2.48
N ILE A 30 -5.05 9.35 1.30
CA ILE A 30 -5.28 7.94 0.94
C ILE A 30 -3.93 7.23 0.94
N ALA A 31 -3.77 6.22 1.80
CA ALA A 31 -2.55 5.41 1.90
C ALA A 31 -2.89 3.93 1.76
N ALA A 32 -1.92 3.12 1.31
CA ALA A 32 -2.08 1.68 1.30
C ALA A 32 -2.27 1.13 2.72
N THR A 33 -3.20 0.20 2.90
CA THR A 33 -3.56 -0.36 4.21
C THR A 33 -2.35 -0.87 4.99
N PHE A 34 -1.41 -1.56 4.33
CA PHE A 34 -0.23 -2.10 4.99
C PHE A 34 0.72 -1.01 5.54
N LEU A 35 0.71 0.20 4.96
CA LEU A 35 1.48 1.34 5.48
C LEU A 35 0.73 2.05 6.61
N ALA A 36 -0.58 2.21 6.48
CA ALA A 36 -1.40 2.94 7.46
C ALA A 36 -1.70 2.12 8.73
N ARG A 37 -1.82 0.79 8.62
CA ARG A 37 -2.25 -0.12 9.69
C ARG A 37 -1.49 0.09 11.02
N PRO A 38 -0.14 0.14 11.06
CA PRO A 38 0.57 0.35 12.32
C PRO A 38 0.27 1.70 12.99
N HIS A 39 -0.08 2.73 12.21
CA HIS A 39 -0.42 4.05 12.73
C HIS A 39 -1.87 4.09 13.24
N VAL A 40 -2.77 3.36 12.58
CA VAL A 40 -4.16 3.19 13.05
C VAL A 40 -4.19 2.38 14.35
N GLU A 41 -3.47 1.27 14.43
CA GLU A 41 -3.39 0.41 15.62
C GLU A 41 -2.90 1.16 16.87
N ARG A 42 -1.98 2.13 16.68
CA ARG A 42 -1.46 2.98 17.77
C ARG A 42 -2.27 4.27 17.99
N GLY A 43 -3.37 4.47 17.27
CA GLY A 43 -4.23 5.65 17.38
C GLY A 43 -3.64 6.94 16.82
N ALA A 44 -2.54 6.87 16.07
CA ALA A 44 -1.92 8.02 15.41
C ALA A 44 -2.66 8.43 14.12
N LEU A 45 -3.40 7.50 13.51
CA LEU A 45 -4.30 7.74 12.38
C LEU A 45 -5.68 7.16 12.69
N VAL A 46 -6.71 7.74 12.08
CA VAL A 46 -8.09 7.26 12.17
C VAL A 46 -8.62 7.05 10.75
N PRO A 47 -9.14 5.86 10.40
CA PRO A 47 -9.79 5.64 9.12
C PRO A 47 -11.01 6.55 8.95
N VAL A 48 -11.15 7.16 7.78
CA VAL A 48 -12.30 8.01 7.43
C VAL A 48 -12.87 7.57 6.09
N LEU A 49 -14.15 7.88 5.84
CA LEU A 49 -14.83 7.56 4.58
C LEU A 49 -14.79 6.06 4.24
N ALA A 50 -14.85 5.18 5.25
CA ALA A 50 -14.72 3.72 5.07
C ALA A 50 -15.73 3.14 4.08
N ASP A 51 -16.95 3.69 4.01
CA ASP A 51 -17.99 3.28 3.06
C ASP A 51 -17.63 3.53 1.59
N PHE A 52 -16.60 4.35 1.34
CA PHE A 52 -16.08 4.67 0.01
C PHE A 52 -14.72 4.00 -0.26
N ALA A 53 -14.25 3.13 0.63
CA ALA A 53 -13.01 2.40 0.43
C ALA A 53 -13.13 1.50 -0.80
N VAL A 54 -12.14 1.59 -1.70
CA VAL A 54 -12.05 0.73 -2.87
C VAL A 54 -10.98 -0.31 -2.61
N GLU A 55 -11.34 -1.57 -2.76
CA GLU A 55 -10.41 -2.68 -2.72
C GLU A 55 -9.47 -2.58 -3.94
N ARG A 56 -8.17 -2.39 -3.67
CA ARG A 56 -7.16 -2.20 -4.72
C ARG A 56 -5.93 -3.02 -4.42
N HIS A 57 -5.93 -4.33 -4.66
CA HIS A 57 -4.78 -5.15 -4.26
C HIS A 57 -4.39 -6.19 -5.31
N ASN A 58 -3.39 -5.86 -6.13
CA ASN A 58 -2.46 -6.84 -6.66
C ASN A 58 -1.05 -6.23 -6.58
N VAL A 59 -0.25 -6.66 -5.59
CA VAL A 59 1.21 -6.44 -5.61
C VAL A 59 1.81 -7.57 -6.43
N THR A 60 2.24 -7.26 -7.64
CA THR A 60 2.75 -8.26 -8.58
C THR A 60 4.27 -8.32 -8.52
N ALA A 61 4.82 -9.48 -8.20
CA ALA A 61 6.24 -9.76 -8.42
C ALA A 61 6.49 -9.87 -9.94
N LEU A 62 7.36 -9.01 -10.48
CA LEU A 62 7.73 -9.02 -11.90
C LEU A 62 9.22 -9.30 -12.07
N TRP A 63 9.56 -10.16 -13.01
CA TRP A 63 10.94 -10.47 -13.38
C TRP A 63 11.06 -10.76 -14.88
N PRO A 64 12.25 -10.56 -15.50
CA PRO A 64 12.44 -10.88 -16.91
C PRO A 64 12.22 -12.37 -17.20
N GLU A 65 11.57 -12.68 -18.32
CA GLU A 65 11.30 -14.06 -18.74
C GLU A 65 12.58 -14.91 -18.84
N SER A 66 13.69 -14.31 -19.27
CA SER A 66 15.01 -14.96 -19.34
C SER A 66 15.49 -15.53 -18.00
N ARG A 67 14.93 -15.07 -16.87
CA ARG A 67 15.24 -15.55 -15.51
C ARG A 67 14.25 -16.58 -14.98
N ARG A 68 13.32 -17.09 -15.79
CA ARG A 68 12.31 -18.08 -15.37
C ARG A 68 12.91 -19.36 -14.77
N ALA A 69 14.08 -19.78 -15.24
CA ALA A 69 14.78 -20.97 -14.73
C ALA A 69 15.74 -20.67 -13.56
N ASN A 70 15.87 -19.41 -13.12
CA ASN A 70 16.82 -19.05 -12.08
C ASN A 70 16.35 -19.56 -10.70
N PRO A 71 17.11 -20.42 -10.01
CA PRO A 71 16.72 -20.97 -8.72
C PRO A 71 16.60 -19.91 -7.63
N ALA A 72 17.40 -18.83 -7.67
CA ALA A 72 17.30 -17.74 -6.70
C ALA A 72 15.99 -16.94 -6.87
N VAL A 73 15.51 -16.79 -8.11
CA VAL A 73 14.19 -16.17 -8.37
C VAL A 73 13.09 -17.05 -7.79
N ARG A 74 13.14 -18.38 -8.00
CA ARG A 74 12.16 -19.31 -7.43
C ARG A 74 12.14 -19.26 -5.90
N ALA A 75 13.30 -19.36 -5.25
CA ALA A 75 13.39 -19.28 -3.79
C ALA A 75 12.84 -17.95 -3.24
N CYS A 76 13.07 -16.83 -3.93
CA CYS A 76 12.50 -15.53 -3.56
C CYS A 76 10.97 -15.53 -3.70
N LEU A 77 10.42 -16.09 -4.78
CA LEU A 77 8.97 -16.20 -4.97
C LEU A 77 8.32 -17.09 -3.93
N ASP A 78 8.94 -18.23 -3.61
CA ASP A 78 8.46 -19.13 -2.55
C ASP A 78 8.41 -18.40 -1.20
N PHE A 79 9.45 -17.63 -0.86
CA PHE A 79 9.48 -16.80 0.34
C PHE A 79 8.40 -15.71 0.34
N LEU A 80 8.22 -15.00 -0.77
CA LEU A 80 7.18 -13.97 -0.88
C LEU A 80 5.77 -14.57 -0.74
N GLN A 81 5.54 -15.77 -1.27
CA GLN A 81 4.27 -16.49 -1.11
C GLN A 81 4.06 -16.96 0.34
N GLU A 82 5.11 -17.38 1.04
CA GLU A 82 5.01 -17.71 2.47
C GLU A 82 4.61 -16.50 3.32
N VAL A 83 5.23 -15.34 3.04
CA VAL A 83 5.02 -14.11 3.80
C VAL A 83 3.69 -13.43 3.47
N PHE A 84 3.33 -13.34 2.18
CA PHE A 84 2.20 -12.54 1.70
C PHE A 84 1.04 -13.36 1.12
N GLY A 85 1.23 -14.65 0.85
CA GLY A 85 0.22 -15.50 0.19
C GLY A 85 -1.03 -15.77 1.04
N LYS A 86 -1.04 -15.37 2.32
CA LYS A 86 -2.21 -15.46 3.21
C LYS A 86 -3.16 -14.27 3.09
N ASP A 87 -2.68 -13.13 2.59
CA ASP A 87 -3.44 -11.88 2.48
C ASP A 87 -4.09 -11.71 1.07
N ALA A 88 -3.74 -12.56 0.10
CA ALA A 88 -4.18 -12.45 -1.30
C ALA A 88 -5.49 -13.21 -1.62
N GLN A 89 -6.16 -13.76 -0.60
CA GLN A 89 -7.34 -14.61 -0.76
C GLN A 89 -8.54 -14.16 0.10
N GLU A 90 -8.50 -12.93 0.61
CA GLU A 90 -9.67 -12.22 1.11
C GLU A 90 -10.14 -11.18 0.08
#